data_AF-A0A8T0H0F8-F1
#
_entry.id   AF-A0A8T0H0F8-F1
#
_cell.length_a   1.000
_cell.length_b   1.000
_cell.length_c   1.000
_cell.angle_alpha   90.00
_cell.angle_beta   90.00
_cell.angle_gamma   90.00
#
_symmetry.space_group_name_H-M   'P 1'
#
loop_
_entity.id
_entity.type
_entity.pdbx_description
1 polymer ?
#
loop_
_entity_poly.entity_id
_entity_poly.type
_entity_poly.pdbx_seq_one_letter_code
_entity_poly.pdbx_strand_id
1 'polypeptide(L)'
;MSSFYSPEGIQVEAPVFNTLPRLPTPLGSFLYTSSYFRAWLQKHDKAGNWSLALGSRFLMNLKNDEETYASYDAMSARELFRKAGVSAKLYREFLQPIVLVTLFAPGEQLSGEDFVDCPCGSSWSVVLLRSVAEVIFKPWLELINSQGCRVLGNNRVVDVIHDDESNKITGIVAMDGSGERTVYDADVVVFAVGVQAMQRIVASSPALAGRPEFATISNLGTVDVLATRLWLDRRVPLKNPSNVLAGFEPTTGATVFDLNALQNEFADEPGSVFEVDFYHANQLLPLTDDAVIKKVIDSSVLRFKGAVTLFGPGSHQHMPSTTTSFWNVFMSGDWLQQGPGAHGARGLSQEKASVTGLLAANAAASSLGLKSQVEVLPVEEDEAHIAARKSAAQTLRQAARAFGLRSPFL
;
A
#
# COMPACT_ATOMS: atom_id res chain seq x y z
N MET A 1 -11.40 17.88 5.26
CA MET A 1 -11.94 17.69 3.90
C MET A 1 -10.77 17.69 2.94
N SER A 2 -10.86 16.98 1.82
CA SER A 2 -9.78 16.93 0.82
C SER A 2 -10.26 17.35 -0.56
N SER A 3 -9.36 17.95 -1.35
CA SER A 3 -9.64 18.33 -2.74
C SER A 3 -8.78 17.55 -3.71
N PHE A 4 -9.39 17.15 -4.82
CA PHE A 4 -8.71 16.61 -5.99
C PHE A 4 -8.53 17.71 -7.04
N TYR A 5 -7.28 18.00 -7.41
CA TYR A 5 -6.90 19.01 -8.40
C TYR A 5 -6.37 18.35 -9.68
N SER A 6 -6.77 18.94 -10.80
CA SER A 6 -6.16 18.75 -12.13
C SER A 6 -5.72 20.10 -12.72
N PRO A 7 -5.10 20.14 -13.91
CA PRO A 7 -4.79 21.40 -14.59
C PRO A 7 -6.01 22.32 -14.80
N GLU A 8 -7.23 21.76 -14.84
CA GLU A 8 -8.49 22.50 -14.93
C GLU A 8 -9.07 22.91 -13.56
N GLY A 9 -8.31 22.76 -12.48
CA GLY A 9 -8.66 23.08 -11.10
C GLY A 9 -9.29 21.91 -10.32
N ILE A 10 -10.01 22.22 -9.24
CA ILE A 10 -10.62 21.22 -8.34
C ILE A 10 -11.70 20.43 -9.08
N GLN A 11 -11.54 19.13 -9.28
CA GLN A 11 -12.56 18.28 -9.94
C GLN A 11 -13.56 17.68 -8.96
N VAL A 12 -13.09 17.26 -7.78
CA VAL A 12 -13.88 16.57 -6.76
C VAL A 12 -13.37 16.97 -5.38
N GLU A 13 -14.26 16.97 -4.40
CA GLU A 13 -13.92 17.09 -2.98
C GLU A 13 -14.45 15.89 -2.22
N ALA A 14 -13.75 15.47 -1.18
CA ALA A 14 -14.17 14.37 -0.33
C ALA A 14 -14.26 14.82 1.14
N PRO A 15 -15.38 14.55 1.82
CA PRO A 15 -15.51 14.88 3.23
C PRO A 15 -14.64 13.96 4.10
N VAL A 16 -14.51 14.31 5.39
CA VAL A 16 -13.90 13.41 6.38
C VAL A 16 -14.96 12.41 6.83
N PHE A 17 -14.91 11.18 6.29
CA PHE A 17 -15.96 10.19 6.51
C PHE A 17 -16.20 9.86 7.99
N ASN A 18 -15.16 9.89 8.83
CA ASN A 18 -15.29 9.60 10.27
C ASN A 18 -16.08 10.66 11.05
N THR A 19 -16.42 11.80 10.43
CA THR A 19 -17.28 12.84 11.03
C THR A 19 -18.74 12.74 10.61
N LEU A 20 -19.06 11.80 9.71
CA LEU A 20 -20.39 11.61 9.16
C LEU A 20 -21.04 10.34 9.72
N PRO A 21 -22.39 10.27 9.78
CA PRO A 21 -23.07 9.04 10.14
C PRO A 21 -22.68 7.89 9.21
N ARG A 22 -22.45 6.69 9.77
CA ARG A 22 -22.16 5.52 8.94
C ARG A 22 -23.42 5.11 8.17
N LEU A 23 -23.32 5.06 6.85
CA LEU A 23 -24.36 4.59 5.95
C LEU A 23 -23.93 3.29 5.25
N PRO A 24 -24.88 2.44 4.84
CA PRO A 24 -24.56 1.19 4.15
C PRO A 24 -23.66 1.39 2.94
N THR A 25 -22.65 0.55 2.77
CA THR A 25 -21.75 0.58 1.61
C THR A 25 -22.47 0.00 0.38
N PRO A 26 -22.33 0.58 -0.85
CA PRO A 26 -21.59 1.81 -1.19
C PRO A 26 -22.43 3.09 -1.10
N LEU A 27 -23.66 3.03 -0.58
CA LEU A 27 -24.58 4.18 -0.53
C LEU A 27 -23.98 5.36 0.23
N GLY A 28 -23.31 5.12 1.36
CA GLY A 28 -22.64 6.17 2.13
C GLY A 28 -21.56 6.90 1.34
N SER A 29 -20.62 6.14 0.77
CA SER A 29 -19.56 6.69 -0.08
C SER A 29 -20.14 7.51 -1.23
N PHE A 30 -21.19 7.01 -1.90
CA PHE A 30 -21.84 7.72 -2.99
C PHE A 30 -22.56 9.00 -2.54
N LEU A 31 -23.43 8.92 -1.53
CA LEU A 31 -24.23 10.07 -1.07
C LEU A 31 -23.32 11.20 -0.59
N TYR A 32 -22.28 10.88 0.17
CA TYR A 32 -21.37 11.87 0.74
C TYR A 32 -20.40 12.49 -0.27
N THR A 33 -20.16 11.86 -1.43
CA THR A 33 -19.31 12.46 -2.49
C THR A 33 -20.10 13.03 -3.66
N SER A 34 -21.36 12.63 -3.85
CA SER A 34 -22.17 12.95 -5.05
C SER A 34 -22.30 14.45 -5.35
N SER A 35 -22.49 15.27 -4.30
CA SER A 35 -22.62 16.72 -4.40
C SER A 35 -21.31 17.43 -4.75
N TYR A 36 -20.17 16.78 -4.52
CA TYR A 36 -18.83 17.33 -4.74
C TYR A 36 -18.26 17.00 -6.12
N PHE A 37 -18.95 16.20 -6.94
CA PHE A 37 -18.58 15.97 -8.33
C PHE A 37 -18.86 17.23 -9.18
N ARG A 38 -17.91 17.63 -10.03
CA ARG A 38 -18.18 18.64 -11.08
C ARG A 38 -19.35 18.22 -11.98
N ALA A 39 -20.02 19.22 -12.56
CA ALA A 39 -21.19 19.04 -13.42
C ALA A 39 -20.99 18.06 -14.59
N TRP A 40 -19.76 17.90 -15.11
CA TRP A 40 -19.48 16.95 -16.19
C TRP A 40 -19.43 15.49 -15.68
N LEU A 41 -18.86 15.25 -14.50
CA LEU A 41 -18.89 13.95 -13.82
C LEU A 41 -20.34 13.58 -13.46
N GLN A 42 -21.12 14.55 -12.96
CA GLN A 42 -22.55 14.35 -12.69
C GLN A 42 -23.35 14.00 -13.96
N LYS A 43 -23.01 14.58 -15.13
CA LYS A 43 -23.65 14.23 -16.41
C LYS A 43 -23.31 12.82 -16.88
N HIS A 44 -22.07 12.37 -16.67
CA HIS A 44 -21.66 11.00 -17.00
C HIS A 44 -22.27 9.98 -16.01
N ASP A 45 -22.46 10.36 -14.75
CA ASP A 45 -23.09 9.56 -13.70
C ASP A 45 -24.63 9.44 -13.88
N LYS A 46 -25.31 10.48 -14.39
CA LYS A 46 -26.76 10.40 -14.73
C LYS A 46 -27.07 9.45 -15.90
N ALA A 47 -26.16 9.30 -16.86
CA ALA A 47 -26.36 8.48 -18.06
C ALA A 47 -26.00 7.00 -17.85
N GLY A 48 -25.25 6.67 -16.79
CA GLY A 48 -24.91 5.31 -16.41
C GLY A 48 -24.52 5.34 -14.95
N ASN A 49 -25.22 4.55 -14.15
CA ASN A 49 -25.10 4.38 -12.69
C ASN A 49 -23.72 3.81 -12.28
N TRP A 50 -22.64 4.32 -12.87
CA TRP A 50 -21.33 3.67 -12.96
C TRP A 50 -20.61 3.71 -11.62
N SER A 51 -20.81 4.74 -10.79
CA SER A 51 -20.21 4.83 -9.45
C SER A 51 -20.79 3.77 -8.51
N LEU A 52 -22.12 3.62 -8.49
CA LEU A 52 -22.82 2.55 -7.78
C LEU A 52 -22.63 1.18 -8.44
N ALA A 53 -22.50 1.09 -9.76
CA ALA A 53 -22.24 -0.16 -10.49
C ALA A 53 -20.81 -0.64 -10.33
N LEU A 54 -19.81 0.25 -10.34
CA LEU A 54 -18.42 -0.08 -10.01
C LEU A 54 -18.32 -0.44 -8.53
N GLY A 55 -18.88 0.40 -7.64
CA GLY A 55 -18.91 0.11 -6.20
C GLY A 55 -19.54 -1.24 -5.92
N SER A 56 -20.76 -1.50 -6.41
CA SER A 56 -21.42 -2.80 -6.23
C SER A 56 -20.68 -3.96 -6.90
N ARG A 57 -20.13 -3.78 -8.11
CA ARG A 57 -19.46 -4.87 -8.85
C ARG A 57 -18.08 -5.21 -8.28
N PHE A 58 -17.32 -4.24 -7.80
CA PHE A 58 -16.07 -4.49 -7.09
C PHE A 58 -16.33 -5.06 -5.68
N LEU A 59 -17.32 -4.56 -4.95
CA LEU A 59 -17.67 -5.10 -3.63
C LEU A 59 -18.18 -6.56 -3.69
N MET A 60 -18.81 -6.97 -4.79
CA MET A 60 -19.24 -8.35 -5.03
C MET A 60 -18.07 -9.31 -5.29
N ASN A 61 -16.89 -8.79 -5.62
CA ASN A 61 -15.69 -9.59 -5.93
C ASN A 61 -14.69 -9.65 -4.78
N LEU A 62 -14.95 -8.95 -3.67
CA LEU A 62 -14.07 -8.98 -2.50
C LEU A 62 -14.22 -10.31 -1.75
N LYS A 63 -13.13 -11.06 -1.57
CA LYS A 63 -13.09 -12.43 -0.97
C LYS A 63 -13.69 -13.53 -1.85
N ASN A 64 -13.11 -13.75 -3.02
CA ASN A 64 -13.45 -14.93 -3.83
C ASN A 64 -12.56 -16.14 -3.49
N ASP A 65 -12.89 -17.29 -4.07
CA ASP A 65 -11.99 -18.45 -4.13
C ASP A 65 -10.67 -18.12 -4.88
N GLU A 66 -9.64 -18.93 -4.65
CA GLU A 66 -8.30 -18.74 -5.23
C GLU A 66 -8.29 -18.55 -6.75
N GLU A 67 -9.11 -19.30 -7.50
CA GLU A 67 -9.18 -19.19 -8.97
C GLU A 67 -9.66 -17.79 -9.40
N THR A 68 -10.67 -17.26 -8.71
CA THR A 68 -11.18 -15.93 -9.04
C THR A 68 -10.18 -14.85 -8.61
N TYR A 69 -9.56 -14.98 -7.43
CA TYR A 69 -8.50 -14.07 -6.98
C TYR A 69 -7.38 -14.00 -8.03
N ALA A 70 -6.85 -15.15 -8.46
CA ALA A 70 -5.80 -15.24 -9.48
C ALA A 70 -6.21 -14.61 -10.81
N SER A 71 -7.49 -14.72 -11.20
CA SER A 71 -7.99 -14.12 -12.44
C SER A 71 -8.07 -12.59 -12.42
N TYR A 72 -8.35 -12.00 -11.25
CA TYR A 72 -8.28 -10.55 -11.06
C TYR A 72 -6.84 -10.09 -10.90
N ASP A 73 -6.03 -10.88 -10.21
CA ASP A 73 -4.61 -10.60 -10.05
C ASP A 73 -3.88 -10.53 -11.39
N ALA A 74 -4.15 -11.47 -12.30
CA ALA A 74 -3.55 -11.48 -13.63
C ALA A 74 -4.02 -10.32 -14.54
N MET A 75 -5.07 -9.60 -14.16
CA MET A 75 -5.66 -8.51 -14.96
C MET A 75 -5.09 -7.16 -14.49
N SER A 76 -4.82 -6.23 -15.40
CA SER A 76 -4.52 -4.86 -14.96
C SER A 76 -5.76 -4.16 -14.43
N ALA A 77 -5.61 -3.23 -13.47
CA ALA A 77 -6.69 -2.37 -13.01
C ALA A 77 -7.32 -1.60 -14.17
N ARG A 78 -6.52 -1.15 -15.15
CA ARG A 78 -7.03 -0.51 -16.38
C ARG A 78 -7.98 -1.41 -17.15
N GLU A 79 -7.58 -2.66 -17.38
CA GLU A 79 -8.40 -3.63 -18.09
C GLU A 79 -9.67 -3.98 -17.31
N LEU A 80 -9.55 -4.10 -15.98
CA LEU A 80 -10.68 -4.30 -15.09
C LEU A 80 -11.73 -3.20 -15.24
N PHE A 81 -11.33 -1.92 -15.18
CA PHE A 81 -12.25 -0.81 -15.41
C PHE A 81 -12.90 -0.85 -16.78
N ARG A 82 -12.12 -1.15 -17.83
CA ARG A 82 -12.65 -1.26 -19.20
C ARG A 82 -13.71 -2.35 -19.30
N LYS A 83 -13.47 -3.53 -18.71
CA LYS A 83 -14.42 -4.64 -18.69
C LYS A 83 -15.65 -4.32 -17.82
N ALA A 84 -15.49 -3.49 -16.80
CA ALA A 84 -16.58 -2.97 -16.00
C ALA A 84 -17.42 -1.86 -16.68
N GLY A 85 -17.09 -1.48 -17.92
CA GLY A 85 -17.84 -0.50 -18.70
C GLY A 85 -17.42 0.96 -18.47
N VAL A 86 -16.29 1.20 -17.80
CA VAL A 86 -15.74 2.54 -17.60
C VAL A 86 -15.25 3.12 -18.92
N SER A 87 -15.78 4.28 -19.30
CA SER A 87 -15.33 4.98 -20.50
C SER A 87 -13.85 5.40 -20.39
N ALA A 88 -13.15 5.46 -21.51
CA ALA A 88 -11.75 5.90 -21.53
C ALA A 88 -11.56 7.31 -20.96
N LYS A 89 -12.54 8.20 -21.19
CA LYS A 89 -12.55 9.56 -20.64
C LYS A 89 -12.66 9.55 -19.12
N LEU A 90 -13.65 8.85 -18.58
CA LEU A 90 -13.87 8.75 -17.14
C LEU A 90 -12.66 8.15 -16.42
N TYR A 91 -12.05 7.12 -17.00
CA TYR A 91 -10.83 6.55 -16.42
C TYR A 91 -9.71 7.58 -16.35
N ARG A 92 -9.39 8.25 -17.46
CA ARG A 92 -8.26 9.18 -17.53
C ARG A 92 -8.45 10.41 -16.64
N GLU A 93 -9.66 10.97 -16.63
CA GLU A 93 -9.94 12.24 -15.96
C GLU A 93 -10.30 12.09 -14.48
N PHE A 94 -10.62 10.87 -14.02
CA PHE A 94 -11.05 10.64 -12.64
C PHE A 94 -10.37 9.44 -11.95
N LEU A 95 -10.47 8.22 -12.51
CA LEU A 95 -10.01 7.01 -11.81
C LEU A 95 -8.49 6.84 -11.81
N GLN A 96 -7.82 7.06 -12.94
CA GLN A 96 -6.37 6.94 -13.06
C GLN A 96 -5.64 7.84 -12.06
N PRO A 97 -6.02 9.12 -11.91
CA PRO A 97 -5.53 9.96 -10.84
C PRO A 97 -5.65 9.40 -9.42
N ILE A 98 -6.81 8.85 -9.06
CA ILE A 98 -7.05 8.28 -7.73
C ILE A 98 -6.14 7.07 -7.54
N VAL A 99 -6.12 6.16 -8.53
CA VAL A 99 -5.27 4.96 -8.52
C VAL A 99 -3.79 5.32 -8.36
N LEU A 100 -3.31 6.34 -9.07
CA LEU A 100 -1.93 6.81 -8.98
C LEU A 100 -1.57 7.30 -7.58
N VAL A 101 -2.52 7.89 -6.85
CA VAL A 101 -2.25 8.51 -5.54
C VAL A 101 -2.52 7.53 -4.39
N THR A 102 -3.43 6.58 -4.57
CA THR A 102 -3.72 5.57 -3.54
C THR A 102 -2.80 4.35 -3.65
N LEU A 103 -2.36 4.00 -4.86
CA LEU A 103 -1.58 2.79 -5.14
C LEU A 103 -0.21 3.06 -5.78
N PHE A 104 0.13 4.35 -5.95
CA PHE A 104 1.44 4.85 -6.38
C PHE A 104 1.90 4.43 -7.78
N ALA A 105 1.04 3.82 -8.60
CA ALA A 105 1.39 3.42 -9.97
C ALA A 105 0.21 3.57 -10.95
N PRO A 106 0.46 3.67 -12.26
CA PRO A 106 -0.60 3.67 -13.27
C PRO A 106 -1.42 2.38 -13.22
N GLY A 107 -2.73 2.46 -13.49
CA GLY A 107 -3.59 1.28 -13.43
C GLY A 107 -3.28 0.21 -14.49
N GLU A 108 -2.47 0.53 -15.51
CA GLU A 108 -1.90 -0.44 -16.44
C GLU A 108 -0.83 -1.34 -15.79
N GLN A 109 -0.16 -0.85 -14.75
CA GLN A 109 0.90 -1.55 -14.02
C GLN A 109 0.41 -2.21 -12.72
N LEU A 110 -0.82 -1.92 -12.30
CA LEU A 110 -1.40 -2.45 -11.07
C LEU A 110 -2.32 -3.63 -11.38
N SER A 111 -2.30 -4.61 -10.50
CA SER A 111 -3.25 -5.72 -10.49
C SER A 111 -4.67 -5.21 -10.25
N GLY A 112 -5.65 -5.86 -10.89
CA GLY A 112 -7.06 -5.55 -10.74
C GLY A 112 -7.56 -5.88 -9.34
N GLU A 113 -6.99 -6.90 -8.70
CA GLU A 113 -7.37 -7.30 -7.34
C GLU A 113 -7.02 -6.21 -6.31
N ASP A 114 -5.84 -5.59 -6.40
CA ASP A 114 -5.46 -4.51 -5.48
C ASP A 114 -6.39 -3.29 -5.54
N PHE A 115 -7.00 -3.04 -6.69
CA PHE A 115 -8.01 -1.99 -6.80
C PHE A 115 -9.36 -2.42 -6.21
N VAL A 116 -9.78 -3.67 -6.44
CA VAL A 116 -11.00 -4.22 -5.84
C VAL A 116 -10.93 -4.11 -4.31
N ASP A 117 -9.74 -4.39 -3.76
CA ASP A 117 -9.40 -4.34 -2.33
C ASP A 117 -9.12 -2.95 -1.76
N CYS A 118 -9.05 -1.91 -2.59
CA CYS A 118 -8.90 -0.55 -2.11
C CYS A 118 -10.10 -0.22 -1.22
N PRO A 119 -9.91 0.18 0.06
CA PRO A 119 -10.99 0.41 1.01
C PRO A 119 -11.76 1.68 0.64
N CYS A 120 -12.60 1.58 -0.40
CA CYS A 120 -13.61 2.54 -0.79
C CYS A 120 -14.86 2.47 0.12
N GLY A 121 -14.76 1.67 1.20
CA GLY A 121 -15.78 1.44 2.20
C GLY A 121 -16.04 2.68 3.06
N SER A 122 -17.14 2.59 3.82
CA SER A 122 -17.84 3.66 4.55
C SER A 122 -17.02 4.45 5.60
N SER A 123 -15.68 4.39 5.64
CA SER A 123 -14.85 5.02 6.68
C SER A 123 -13.41 5.34 6.24
N TRP A 124 -13.20 5.91 5.05
CA TRP A 124 -11.85 6.29 4.61
C TRP A 124 -11.45 7.68 5.15
N SER A 125 -10.74 7.73 6.28
CA SER A 125 -10.18 8.97 6.83
C SER A 125 -8.69 8.81 7.07
N VAL A 126 -7.91 9.78 6.59
CA VAL A 126 -6.46 9.84 6.82
C VAL A 126 -6.20 10.77 8.00
N VAL A 127 -5.37 10.31 8.93
CA VAL A 127 -4.81 11.14 10.01
C VAL A 127 -3.34 11.33 9.72
N LEU A 128 -2.93 12.58 9.53
CA LEU A 128 -1.53 12.95 9.42
C LEU A 128 -0.98 13.16 10.83
N LEU A 129 0.00 12.35 11.22
CA LEU A 129 0.73 12.55 12.47
C LEU A 129 1.76 13.68 12.27
N ARG A 130 2.36 14.13 13.38
CA ARG A 130 3.65 14.86 13.34
C ARG A 130 4.75 13.92 12.84
N SER A 131 6.00 14.11 13.25
CA SER A 131 7.07 13.11 13.00
C SER A 131 6.68 11.69 13.45
N VAL A 132 6.48 10.78 12.50
CA VAL A 132 6.24 9.34 12.74
C VAL A 132 7.40 8.72 13.53
N ALA A 133 8.63 9.16 13.25
CA ALA A 133 9.82 8.74 13.96
C ALA A 133 9.74 9.07 15.46
N GLU A 134 9.30 10.28 15.82
CA GLU A 134 9.19 10.70 17.23
C GLU A 134 7.93 10.16 17.93
N VAL A 135 6.81 10.03 17.23
CA VAL A 135 5.53 9.61 17.84
C VAL A 135 5.45 8.11 18.03
N ILE A 136 5.90 7.35 17.03
CA ILE A 136 5.69 5.91 16.95
C ILE A 136 7.00 5.19 17.25
N PHE A 137 8.02 5.42 16.43
CA PHE A 137 9.22 4.58 16.49
C PHE A 137 10.09 4.83 17.72
N LYS A 138 10.26 6.08 18.15
CA LYS A 138 11.08 6.39 19.32
C LYS A 138 10.54 5.75 20.61
N PRO A 139 9.25 5.87 20.99
CA PRO A 139 8.71 5.14 22.14
C PRO A 139 8.84 3.61 22.00
N TRP A 140 8.68 3.08 20.79
CA TRP A 140 8.86 1.65 20.54
C TRP A 140 10.31 1.21 20.76
N LEU A 141 11.28 1.98 20.25
CA LEU A 141 12.70 1.69 20.45
C LEU A 141 13.09 1.75 21.92
N GLU A 142 12.59 2.75 22.66
CA GLU A 142 12.79 2.85 24.12
C GLU A 142 12.23 1.63 24.85
N LEU A 143 11.00 1.20 24.50
CA LEU A 143 10.39 0.00 25.06
C LEU A 143 11.20 -1.26 24.72
N ILE A 144 11.54 -1.47 23.46
CA ILE A 144 12.30 -2.63 22.97
C ILE A 144 13.67 -2.70 23.67
N ASN A 145 14.38 -1.58 23.78
CA ASN A 145 15.67 -1.51 24.47
C ASN A 145 15.54 -1.78 25.98
N SER A 146 14.45 -1.31 26.62
CA SER A 146 14.18 -1.57 28.04
C SER A 146 13.96 -3.06 28.35
N GLN A 147 13.56 -3.86 27.34
CA GLN A 147 13.39 -5.31 27.43
C GLN A 147 14.68 -6.08 27.10
N GLY A 148 15.81 -5.38 26.93
CA GLY A 148 17.13 -5.98 26.68
C GLY A 148 17.43 -6.27 25.21
N CYS A 149 16.55 -5.86 24.28
CA CYS A 149 16.85 -5.96 22.85
C CYS A 149 17.90 -4.93 22.42
N ARG A 150 18.67 -5.27 21.39
CA ARG A 150 19.69 -4.38 20.80
C ARG A 150 19.28 -3.99 19.40
N VAL A 151 19.23 -2.69 19.13
CA VAL A 151 18.96 -2.15 17.80
C VAL A 151 20.26 -1.61 17.21
N LEU A 152 20.71 -2.21 16.11
CA LEU A 152 21.99 -1.87 15.47
C LEU A 152 21.73 -1.11 14.16
N GLY A 153 22.02 0.19 14.17
CA GLY A 153 22.05 1.00 12.95
C GLY A 153 23.27 0.68 12.08
N ASN A 154 23.24 1.11 10.81
CA ASN A 154 24.36 0.96 9.87
C ASN A 154 24.88 -0.49 9.69
N ASN A 155 24.03 -1.50 9.89
CA ASN A 155 24.36 -2.91 9.70
C ASN A 155 23.43 -3.50 8.63
N ARG A 156 23.88 -3.55 7.38
CA ARG A 156 23.09 -4.07 6.26
C ARG A 156 23.28 -5.56 6.12
N VAL A 157 22.21 -6.35 6.23
CA VAL A 157 22.27 -7.79 5.93
C VAL A 157 22.65 -8.02 4.48
N VAL A 158 23.63 -8.90 4.26
CA VAL A 158 24.17 -9.23 2.93
C VAL A 158 24.19 -10.74 2.65
N ASP A 159 24.08 -11.60 3.65
CA ASP A 159 24.01 -13.05 3.44
C ASP A 159 23.44 -13.75 4.69
N VAL A 160 23.19 -15.05 4.58
CA VAL A 160 22.83 -15.95 5.68
C VAL A 160 23.74 -17.16 5.72
N ILE A 161 23.93 -17.72 6.91
CA ILE A 161 24.63 -18.98 7.12
C ILE A 161 23.58 -20.07 7.24
N HIS A 162 23.59 -21.00 6.29
CA HIS A 162 22.67 -22.13 6.24
C HIS A 162 23.38 -23.41 6.65
N ASP A 163 22.72 -24.18 7.51
CA ASP A 163 23.06 -25.56 7.81
C ASP A 163 22.12 -26.49 7.05
N ASP A 164 22.67 -27.16 6.03
CA ASP A 164 21.93 -28.06 5.15
C ASP A 164 21.35 -29.28 5.90
N GLU A 165 22.02 -29.77 6.95
CA GLU A 165 21.57 -30.97 7.68
C GLU A 165 20.32 -30.69 8.52
N SER A 166 20.28 -29.54 9.19
CA SER A 166 19.15 -29.13 10.04
C SER A 166 18.12 -28.25 9.33
N ASN A 167 18.34 -27.92 8.05
CA ASN A 167 17.50 -26.99 7.27
C ASN A 167 17.25 -25.66 8.02
N LYS A 168 18.32 -25.15 8.67
CA LYS A 168 18.27 -24.00 9.58
C LYS A 168 19.17 -22.88 9.07
N ILE A 169 18.71 -21.64 9.18
CA ILE A 169 19.62 -20.49 9.13
C ILE A 169 20.23 -20.29 10.52
N THR A 170 21.53 -20.53 10.66
CA THR A 170 22.26 -20.46 11.93
C THR A 170 22.86 -19.08 12.21
N GLY A 171 22.91 -18.20 11.20
CA GLY A 171 23.41 -16.85 11.38
C GLY A 171 23.12 -15.91 10.22
N ILE A 172 23.29 -14.62 10.47
CA ILE A 172 23.14 -13.53 9.50
C ILE A 172 24.51 -12.88 9.31
N VAL A 173 24.88 -12.64 8.05
CA VAL A 173 26.06 -11.83 7.71
C VAL A 173 25.59 -10.41 7.45
N ALA A 174 26.00 -9.46 8.28
CA ALA A 174 25.77 -8.04 8.05
C ALA A 174 27.07 -7.34 7.67
N MET A 175 26.93 -6.26 6.91
CA MET A 175 28.02 -5.41 6.48
C MET A 175 27.77 -3.98 6.97
N ASP A 176 28.78 -3.39 7.58
CA ASP A 176 28.68 -2.04 8.10
C ASP A 176 28.95 -0.96 7.03
N GLY A 177 28.98 0.31 7.46
CA GLY A 177 29.28 1.44 6.57
C GLY A 177 30.73 1.47 6.05
N SER A 178 31.66 0.78 6.70
CA SER A 178 33.06 0.66 6.27
C SER A 178 33.27 -0.49 5.28
N GLY A 179 32.30 -1.40 5.17
CA GLY A 179 32.38 -2.63 4.37
C GLY A 179 32.85 -3.84 5.18
N GLU A 180 33.07 -3.69 6.48
CA GLU A 180 33.40 -4.80 7.38
C GLU A 180 32.20 -5.73 7.53
N ARG A 181 32.44 -7.04 7.45
CA ARG A 181 31.41 -8.07 7.59
C ARG A 181 31.44 -8.65 8.99
N THR A 182 30.29 -8.63 9.66
CA THR A 182 30.08 -9.23 10.97
C THR A 182 29.05 -10.35 10.86
N VAL A 183 29.34 -11.48 11.49
CA VAL A 183 28.41 -12.60 11.61
C VAL A 183 27.67 -12.48 12.94
N TYR A 184 26.35 -12.63 12.88
CA TYR A 184 25.48 -12.71 14.05
C TYR A 184 24.83 -14.09 14.08
N ASP A 185 25.14 -14.90 15.09
CA ASP A 185 24.49 -16.17 15.31
C ASP A 185 23.00 -15.96 15.64
N ALA A 186 22.14 -16.81 15.10
CA ALA A 186 20.70 -16.69 15.21
C ALA A 186 20.03 -18.06 15.37
N ASP A 187 19.14 -18.15 16.37
CA ASP A 187 18.24 -19.29 16.49
C ASP A 187 17.03 -19.17 15.60
N VAL A 188 16.55 -17.96 15.41
CA VAL A 188 15.40 -17.60 14.57
C VAL A 188 15.72 -16.31 13.82
N VAL A 189 15.26 -16.24 12.57
CA VAL A 189 15.42 -15.09 11.70
C VAL A 189 14.06 -14.58 11.27
N VAL A 190 13.85 -13.27 11.35
CA VAL A 190 12.67 -12.60 10.78
C VAL A 190 13.15 -11.56 9.77
N PHE A 191 12.82 -11.76 8.50
CA PHE A 191 13.05 -10.76 7.47
C PHE A 191 11.91 -9.72 7.49
N ALA A 192 12.20 -8.55 8.05
CA ALA A 192 11.31 -7.38 8.09
C ALA A 192 11.83 -6.28 7.14
N VAL A 193 12.04 -6.64 5.88
CA VAL A 193 12.67 -5.77 4.86
C VAL A 193 11.75 -5.59 3.66
N GLY A 194 11.91 -4.48 2.94
CA GLY A 194 11.19 -4.26 1.67
C GLY A 194 11.71 -5.14 0.53
N VAL A 195 10.91 -5.24 -0.53
CA VAL A 195 11.18 -6.08 -1.71
C VAL A 195 12.61 -5.91 -2.24
N GLN A 196 13.05 -4.68 -2.48
CA GLN A 196 14.38 -4.41 -3.04
C GLN A 196 15.52 -4.90 -2.15
N ALA A 197 15.38 -4.77 -0.82
CA ALA A 197 16.38 -5.26 0.11
C ALA A 197 16.39 -6.80 0.13
N MET A 198 15.21 -7.43 0.13
CA MET A 198 15.11 -8.88 0.07
C MET A 198 15.70 -9.44 -1.23
N GLN A 199 15.43 -8.83 -2.38
CA GLN A 199 16.02 -9.20 -3.67
C GLN A 199 17.55 -9.19 -3.62
N ARG A 200 18.16 -8.19 -2.98
CA ARG A 200 19.62 -8.13 -2.80
C ARG A 200 20.13 -9.25 -1.91
N ILE A 201 19.46 -9.50 -0.78
CA ILE A 201 19.83 -10.57 0.17
C ILE A 201 19.73 -11.95 -0.51
N VAL A 202 18.67 -12.21 -1.27
CA VAL A 202 18.51 -13.46 -2.03
C VAL A 202 19.59 -13.59 -3.10
N ALA A 203 19.87 -12.52 -3.86
CA ALA A 203 20.87 -12.55 -4.92
C ALA A 203 22.29 -12.83 -4.41
N SER A 204 22.61 -12.41 -3.18
CA SER A 204 23.91 -12.67 -2.55
C SER A 204 23.95 -13.95 -1.72
N SER A 205 22.81 -14.62 -1.50
CA SER A 205 22.72 -15.83 -0.68
C SER A 205 22.27 -17.06 -1.46
N PRO A 206 23.19 -17.98 -1.82
CA PRO A 206 22.85 -19.21 -2.53
C PRO A 206 21.81 -20.08 -1.80
N ALA A 207 21.85 -20.11 -0.47
CA ALA A 207 20.93 -20.89 0.36
C ALA A 207 19.47 -20.41 0.18
N LEU A 208 19.27 -19.08 0.16
CA LEU A 208 17.95 -18.50 -0.10
C LEU A 208 17.59 -18.64 -1.57
N ALA A 209 18.50 -18.33 -2.49
CA ALA A 209 18.24 -18.40 -3.93
C ALA A 209 17.85 -19.81 -4.43
N GLY A 210 18.30 -20.87 -3.74
CA GLY A 210 17.93 -22.25 -4.04
C GLY A 210 16.47 -22.61 -3.71
N ARG A 211 15.72 -21.75 -3.02
CA ARG A 211 14.35 -21.99 -2.58
C ARG A 211 13.34 -21.28 -3.47
N PRO A 212 12.30 -21.96 -4.00
CA PRO A 212 11.34 -21.36 -4.93
C PRO A 212 10.64 -20.10 -4.40
N GLU A 213 10.26 -20.09 -3.13
CA GLU A 213 9.58 -18.95 -2.51
C GLU A 213 10.46 -17.69 -2.41
N PHE A 214 11.79 -17.87 -2.42
CA PHE A 214 12.74 -16.77 -2.39
C PHE A 214 13.20 -16.37 -3.80
N ALA A 215 13.46 -17.35 -4.67
CA ALA A 215 13.87 -17.10 -6.05
C ALA A 215 12.84 -16.26 -6.81
N THR A 216 11.55 -16.49 -6.57
CA THR A 216 10.45 -15.81 -7.26
C THR A 216 10.29 -14.34 -6.85
N ILE A 217 10.84 -13.91 -5.70
CA ILE A 217 10.81 -12.50 -5.22
C ILE A 217 11.46 -11.55 -6.24
N SER A 218 12.39 -12.05 -7.07
CA SER A 218 13.00 -11.28 -8.17
C SER A 218 11.99 -10.77 -9.22
N ASN A 219 10.79 -11.36 -9.29
CA ASN A 219 9.72 -10.93 -10.19
C ASN A 219 8.83 -9.82 -9.58
N LEU A 220 9.03 -9.46 -8.31
CA LEU A 220 8.26 -8.40 -7.68
C LEU A 220 8.79 -7.01 -8.08
N GLY A 221 7.87 -6.14 -8.46
CA GLY A 221 8.18 -4.76 -8.81
C GLY A 221 8.23 -3.84 -7.59
N THR A 222 8.83 -2.67 -7.77
CA THR A 222 8.82 -1.59 -6.79
C THR A 222 8.55 -0.25 -7.46
N VAL A 223 8.10 0.72 -6.66
CA VAL A 223 7.75 2.07 -7.08
C VAL A 223 8.66 3.08 -6.40
N ASP A 224 9.02 4.12 -7.16
CA ASP A 224 9.79 5.26 -6.70
C ASP A 224 8.87 6.35 -6.12
N VAL A 225 9.25 6.88 -4.95
CA VAL A 225 8.55 7.98 -4.28
C VAL A 225 9.52 9.12 -4.00
N LEU A 226 9.04 10.35 -4.13
CA LEU A 226 9.77 11.57 -3.79
C LEU A 226 8.92 12.39 -2.83
N ALA A 227 9.45 12.72 -1.66
CA ALA A 227 8.77 13.60 -0.71
C ALA A 227 9.52 14.93 -0.66
N THR A 228 8.77 16.03 -0.65
CA THR A 228 9.33 17.36 -0.49
C THR A 228 8.61 18.11 0.62
N ARG A 229 9.35 18.89 1.38
CA ARG A 229 8.77 19.88 2.30
C ARG A 229 9.25 21.25 1.86
N LEU A 230 8.33 22.21 1.75
CA LEU A 230 8.56 23.51 1.15
C LEU A 230 8.14 24.61 2.13
N TRP A 231 9.03 25.57 2.37
CA TRP A 231 8.73 26.80 3.11
C TRP A 231 8.66 27.98 2.14
N LEU A 232 7.51 28.64 2.09
CA LEU A 232 7.29 29.79 1.22
C LEU A 232 7.53 31.10 1.97
N ASP A 233 7.76 32.18 1.22
CA ASP A 233 7.93 33.54 1.74
C ASP A 233 6.62 34.25 2.10
N ARG A 234 5.51 33.67 1.67
CA ARG A 234 4.17 34.18 1.91
C ARG A 234 3.21 33.04 2.17
N ARG A 235 2.08 33.38 2.80
CA ARG A 235 0.94 32.47 2.90
C ARG A 235 0.30 32.28 1.52
N VAL A 236 0.16 31.02 1.12
CA VAL A 236 -0.59 30.60 -0.06
C VAL A 236 -1.81 29.81 0.45
N PRO A 237 -3.02 30.37 0.42
CA PRO A 237 -4.18 29.67 0.95
C PRO A 237 -4.58 28.51 0.04
N LEU A 238 -4.73 27.32 0.62
CA LEU A 238 -5.39 26.19 -0.03
C LEU A 238 -6.84 26.11 0.45
N LYS A 239 -7.76 25.66 -0.41
CA LYS A 239 -9.17 25.49 -0.04
C LYS A 239 -9.33 24.46 1.08
N ASN A 240 -8.55 23.38 0.98
CA ASN A 240 -8.54 22.29 1.94
C ASN A 240 -7.10 21.99 2.35
N PRO A 241 -6.88 21.47 3.57
CA PRO A 241 -5.55 21.23 4.09
C PRO A 241 -4.90 19.94 3.56
N SER A 242 -5.68 19.02 2.98
CA SER A 242 -5.18 17.81 2.33
C SER A 242 -5.68 17.77 0.90
N ASN A 243 -4.77 17.57 -0.05
CA ASN A 243 -5.09 17.69 -1.46
C ASN A 243 -4.41 16.59 -2.25
N VAL A 244 -5.06 16.17 -3.33
CA VAL A 244 -4.55 15.25 -4.32
C VAL A 244 -4.34 16.02 -5.62
N LEU A 245 -3.17 15.89 -6.22
CA LEU A 245 -2.82 16.46 -7.52
C LEU A 245 -2.65 15.34 -8.53
N ALA A 246 -3.22 15.50 -9.72
CA ALA A 246 -2.98 14.59 -10.82
C ALA A 246 -3.21 15.26 -12.18
N GLY A 247 -2.65 14.67 -13.23
CA GLY A 247 -2.75 15.19 -14.59
C GLY A 247 -1.80 16.36 -14.89
N PHE A 248 -0.98 16.78 -13.92
CA PHE A 248 0.13 17.71 -14.12
C PHE A 248 1.33 17.04 -14.79
N GLU A 249 1.52 15.75 -14.51
CA GLU A 249 2.50 14.89 -15.15
C GLU A 249 1.78 13.62 -15.66
N PRO A 250 2.19 13.03 -16.80
CA PRO A 250 1.46 11.92 -17.42
C PRO A 250 1.34 10.66 -16.56
N THR A 251 2.34 10.41 -15.70
CA THR A 251 2.44 9.17 -14.91
C THR A 251 2.68 9.39 -13.43
N THR A 252 2.75 10.64 -12.97
CA THR A 252 3.00 10.96 -11.56
C THR A 252 1.75 11.56 -10.92
N GLY A 253 1.33 10.95 -9.82
CA GLY A 253 0.37 11.55 -8.89
C GLY A 253 1.13 12.26 -7.77
N ALA A 254 0.46 13.20 -7.10
CA ALA A 254 1.01 13.77 -5.88
C ALA A 254 -0.07 14.07 -4.85
N THR A 255 0.33 14.19 -3.59
CA THR A 255 -0.48 14.81 -2.54
C THR A 255 0.17 16.10 -2.09
N VAL A 256 -0.64 17.06 -1.64
CA VAL A 256 -0.17 18.30 -1.01
C VAL A 256 -0.88 18.49 0.30
N PHE A 257 -0.11 18.60 1.37
CA PHE A 257 -0.57 18.84 2.72
C PHE A 257 -0.18 20.24 3.19
N ASP A 258 -1.17 21.01 3.63
CA ASP A 258 -0.98 22.28 4.35
C ASP A 258 -0.58 21.97 5.79
N LEU A 259 0.72 21.95 6.06
CA LEU A 259 1.21 21.62 7.38
C LEU A 259 0.87 22.70 8.41
N ASN A 260 0.66 23.94 8.00
CA ASN A 260 0.23 25.00 8.93
C ASN A 260 -1.16 24.72 9.50
N ALA A 261 -2.03 24.08 8.72
CA ALA A 261 -3.37 23.69 9.14
C ALA A 261 -3.41 22.30 9.81
N LEU A 262 -2.46 21.42 9.49
CA LEU A 262 -2.48 20.03 9.95
C LEU A 262 -1.57 19.75 11.15
N GLN A 263 -0.54 20.56 11.38
CA GLN A 263 0.48 20.31 12.39
C GLN A 263 0.77 21.59 13.18
N ASN A 264 0.51 21.54 14.49
CA ASN A 264 0.65 22.69 15.39
C ASN A 264 2.05 23.31 15.38
N GLU A 265 3.10 22.52 15.10
CA GLU A 265 4.48 23.01 15.06
C GLU A 265 4.75 24.02 13.94
N PHE A 266 3.94 24.00 12.88
CA PHE A 266 4.04 24.92 11.76
C PHE A 266 2.95 26.00 11.76
N ALA A 267 2.04 26.02 12.75
CA ALA A 267 0.90 26.93 12.75
C ALA A 267 1.31 28.41 12.65
N ASP A 268 2.36 28.79 13.39
CA ASP A 268 2.82 30.18 13.55
C ASP A 268 3.90 30.60 12.54
N GLU A 269 4.28 29.73 11.61
CA GLU A 269 5.25 30.06 10.55
C GLU A 269 4.78 31.27 9.70
N PRO A 270 5.63 32.25 9.35
CA PRO A 270 5.17 33.45 8.64
C PRO A 270 4.68 33.16 7.21
N GLY A 271 5.23 32.13 6.56
CA GLY A 271 4.86 31.69 5.22
C GLY A 271 4.28 30.28 5.20
N SER A 272 3.72 29.85 4.07
CA SER A 272 3.12 28.51 3.99
C SER A 272 4.18 27.41 4.05
N VAL A 273 3.88 26.36 4.80
CA VAL A 273 4.66 25.13 4.88
C VAL A 273 3.86 24.00 4.26
N PHE A 274 4.36 23.46 3.16
CA PHE A 274 3.71 22.38 2.42
C PHE A 274 4.55 21.12 2.44
N GLU A 275 3.89 19.97 2.61
CA GLU A 275 4.46 18.67 2.28
C GLU A 275 3.85 18.20 0.96
N VAL A 276 4.71 17.83 0.01
CA VAL A 276 4.30 17.35 -1.30
C VAL A 276 4.97 16.01 -1.56
N ASP A 277 4.16 14.96 -1.60
CA ASP A 277 4.61 13.60 -1.92
C ASP A 277 4.25 13.26 -3.36
N PHE A 278 5.23 12.90 -4.15
CA PHE A 278 5.10 12.46 -5.53
C PHE A 278 5.22 10.94 -5.63
N TYR A 279 4.27 10.32 -6.30
CA TYR A 279 4.17 8.87 -6.49
C TYR A 279 4.42 8.49 -7.95
N HIS A 280 5.01 7.33 -8.18
CA HIS A 280 5.56 6.97 -9.49
C HIS A 280 6.50 8.07 -9.99
N ALA A 281 7.47 8.44 -9.14
CA ALA A 281 8.32 9.61 -9.29
C ALA A 281 9.64 9.32 -10.03
N ASN A 282 9.74 8.20 -10.76
CA ASN A 282 10.98 7.71 -11.37
C ASN A 282 11.68 8.73 -12.29
N GLN A 283 10.92 9.63 -12.93
CA GLN A 283 11.46 10.71 -13.75
C GLN A 283 11.94 11.93 -12.94
N LEU A 284 11.46 12.07 -11.70
CA LEU A 284 11.83 13.17 -10.80
C LEU A 284 13.06 12.84 -9.95
N LEU A 285 13.25 11.57 -9.59
CA LEU A 285 14.37 11.12 -8.75
C LEU A 285 15.76 11.53 -9.28
N PRO A 286 16.05 11.44 -10.60
CA PRO A 286 17.35 11.84 -11.15
C PRO A 286 17.59 13.36 -11.20
N LEU A 287 16.55 14.18 -11.01
CA LEU A 287 16.66 15.62 -11.06
C LEU A 287 17.36 16.16 -9.80
N THR A 288 18.08 17.28 -9.95
CA THR A 288 18.66 18.02 -8.82
C THR A 288 17.56 18.64 -7.96
N ASP A 289 17.85 18.96 -6.71
CA ASP A 289 16.89 19.62 -5.81
C ASP A 289 16.35 20.93 -6.42
N ASP A 290 17.22 21.76 -6.99
CA ASP A 290 16.85 23.00 -7.70
C ASP A 290 15.98 22.78 -8.96
N ALA A 291 16.05 21.60 -9.57
CA ALA A 291 15.24 21.28 -10.74
C ALA A 291 13.84 20.79 -10.32
N VAL A 292 13.75 20.10 -9.19
CA VAL A 292 12.50 19.67 -8.56
C VAL A 292 11.77 20.87 -7.94
N ILE A 293 12.51 21.76 -7.28
CA ILE A 293 11.96 22.87 -6.51
C ILE A 293 12.28 24.20 -7.18
N LYS A 294 11.25 25.02 -7.41
CA LYS A 294 11.44 26.38 -7.92
C LYS A 294 10.83 27.39 -6.96
N LYS A 295 11.64 28.39 -6.56
CA LYS A 295 11.21 29.61 -5.83
C LYS A 295 10.56 29.32 -4.47
N VAL A 296 11.33 28.82 -3.52
CA VAL A 296 10.95 28.66 -2.10
C VAL A 296 12.03 29.29 -1.20
N ILE A 297 11.70 29.59 0.06
CA ILE A 297 12.70 30.06 1.04
C ILE A 297 13.61 28.91 1.45
N ASP A 298 13.02 27.77 1.75
CA ASP A 298 13.72 26.58 2.21
C ASP A 298 12.98 25.32 1.76
N SER A 299 13.70 24.20 1.73
CA SER A 299 13.15 22.93 1.33
C SER A 299 13.92 21.72 1.86
N SER A 300 13.19 20.63 2.06
CA SER A 300 13.75 19.30 2.22
C SER A 300 13.30 18.40 1.08
N VAL A 301 14.21 17.63 0.48
CA VAL A 301 13.92 16.66 -0.58
C VAL A 301 14.39 15.29 -0.17
N LEU A 302 13.46 14.34 -0.09
CA LEU A 302 13.73 12.95 0.23
C LEU A 302 13.39 12.06 -0.97
N ARG A 303 14.35 11.22 -1.36
CA ARG A 303 14.25 10.33 -2.54
C ARG A 303 14.21 8.87 -2.09
N PHE A 304 13.16 8.17 -2.47
CA PHE A 304 12.93 6.78 -2.08
C PHE A 304 12.83 5.90 -3.32
N LYS A 305 13.98 5.41 -3.79
CA LYS A 305 14.07 4.55 -4.98
C LYS A 305 13.65 3.12 -4.65
N GLY A 306 12.62 2.61 -5.31
CA GLY A 306 12.10 1.26 -5.16
C GLY A 306 11.67 0.95 -3.73
N ALA A 307 11.11 1.95 -3.03
CA ALA A 307 10.78 1.85 -1.62
C ALA A 307 9.41 1.24 -1.36
N VAL A 308 8.49 1.35 -2.32
CA VAL A 308 7.12 0.84 -2.18
C VAL A 308 6.93 -0.34 -3.12
N THR A 309 6.17 -1.33 -2.68
CA THR A 309 5.84 -2.52 -3.47
C THR A 309 4.92 -2.16 -4.62
N LEU A 310 5.26 -2.62 -5.83
CA LEU A 310 4.34 -2.59 -6.96
C LEU A 310 3.54 -3.90 -6.97
N PHE A 311 2.27 -3.82 -6.60
CA PHE A 311 1.35 -4.94 -6.75
C PHE A 311 0.88 -5.04 -8.20
N GLY A 312 1.76 -5.59 -9.04
CA GLY A 312 1.53 -5.70 -10.48
C GLY A 312 0.71 -6.93 -10.87
N PRO A 313 0.19 -6.97 -12.10
CA PRO A 313 -0.58 -8.11 -12.56
C PRO A 313 0.19 -9.43 -12.46
N GLY A 314 -0.38 -10.42 -11.78
CA GLY A 314 0.24 -11.74 -11.57
C GLY A 314 1.33 -11.77 -10.49
N SER A 315 1.52 -10.68 -9.74
CA SER A 315 2.58 -10.58 -8.73
C SER A 315 2.30 -11.42 -7.48
N HIS A 316 1.03 -11.75 -7.21
CA HIS A 316 0.63 -12.48 -6.01
C HIS A 316 1.38 -13.81 -5.83
N GLN A 317 1.56 -14.57 -6.90
CA GLN A 317 2.25 -15.86 -6.87
C GLN A 317 3.73 -15.78 -6.46
N HIS A 318 4.33 -14.57 -6.52
CA HIS A 318 5.72 -14.30 -6.18
C HIS A 318 5.86 -13.66 -4.79
N MET A 319 4.74 -13.34 -4.15
CA MET A 319 4.75 -12.86 -2.77
C MET A 319 4.92 -14.07 -1.85
N PRO A 320 5.78 -13.99 -0.83
CA PRO A 320 5.94 -15.03 0.17
C PRO A 320 4.86 -14.92 1.26
N SER A 321 4.62 -16.02 1.98
CA SER A 321 3.83 -16.01 3.21
C SER A 321 4.72 -15.67 4.42
N THR A 322 4.12 -15.54 5.59
CA THR A 322 4.85 -15.26 6.86
C THR A 322 5.83 -16.38 7.22
N THR A 323 5.57 -17.61 6.79
CA THR A 323 6.40 -18.80 7.09
C THR A 323 7.11 -19.27 5.83
N THR A 324 8.34 -19.79 5.96
CA THR A 324 9.15 -20.24 4.83
C THR A 324 9.42 -21.74 4.88
N SER A 325 10.11 -22.30 3.87
CA SER A 325 10.56 -23.70 3.94
C SER A 325 11.70 -23.95 4.93
N PHE A 326 12.32 -22.90 5.47
CA PHE A 326 13.19 -23.01 6.65
C PHE A 326 12.33 -22.95 7.92
N TRP A 327 12.57 -23.87 8.84
CA TRP A 327 11.74 -23.98 10.05
C TRP A 327 11.89 -22.77 11.00
N ASN A 328 13.02 -22.06 10.91
CA ASN A 328 13.37 -20.94 11.79
C ASN A 328 13.43 -19.58 11.06
N VAL A 329 12.93 -19.48 9.83
CA VAL A 329 12.91 -18.22 9.08
C VAL A 329 11.47 -17.80 8.81
N PHE A 330 11.17 -16.56 9.18
CA PHE A 330 9.87 -15.92 9.01
C PHE A 330 10.00 -14.62 8.23
N MET A 331 8.89 -14.17 7.67
CA MET A 331 8.81 -12.95 6.87
C MET A 331 7.74 -12.02 7.40
N SER A 332 7.99 -10.72 7.28
CA SER A 332 7.03 -9.66 7.60
C SER A 332 7.20 -8.47 6.66
N GLY A 333 6.11 -7.75 6.44
CA GLY A 333 6.06 -6.64 5.50
C GLY A 333 4.68 -6.51 4.84
N ASP A 334 4.43 -5.34 4.27
CA ASP A 334 3.22 -5.05 3.50
C ASP A 334 3.14 -5.82 2.17
N TRP A 335 4.24 -6.42 1.71
CA TRP A 335 4.37 -7.07 0.41
C TRP A 335 4.20 -8.60 0.43
N LEU A 336 3.91 -9.17 1.61
CA LEU A 336 3.57 -10.58 1.75
C LEU A 336 2.23 -10.91 1.08
N GLN A 337 1.99 -12.20 0.86
CA GLN A 337 0.75 -12.72 0.29
C GLN A 337 -0.48 -12.12 0.97
N GLN A 338 -1.47 -11.80 0.16
CA GLN A 338 -2.78 -11.32 0.56
C GLN A 338 -3.84 -12.05 -0.26
N GLY A 339 -5.06 -12.17 0.26
CA GLY A 339 -6.13 -12.91 -0.44
C GLY A 339 -6.80 -13.94 0.46
N PRO A 340 -7.38 -15.00 -0.11
CA PRO A 340 -8.04 -16.07 0.63
C PRO A 340 -7.08 -16.71 1.64
N GLY A 341 -7.53 -16.91 2.89
CA GLY A 341 -6.71 -17.49 3.96
C GLY A 341 -5.72 -16.54 4.64
N ALA A 342 -5.50 -15.33 4.10
CA ALA A 342 -4.72 -14.28 4.77
C ALA A 342 -5.56 -13.52 5.82
N HIS A 343 -4.88 -12.76 6.68
CA HIS A 343 -5.50 -11.97 7.77
C HIS A 343 -6.64 -11.04 7.32
N GLY A 344 -6.52 -10.49 6.11
CA GLY A 344 -7.44 -9.49 5.56
C GLY A 344 -6.93 -8.06 5.60
N ALA A 345 -5.79 -7.78 6.25
CA ALA A 345 -5.04 -6.56 6.03
C ALA A 345 -4.35 -6.65 4.64
N ARG A 346 -4.52 -5.64 3.79
CA ARG A 346 -4.16 -5.68 2.35
C ARG A 346 -3.44 -4.42 1.89
N GLY A 347 -2.84 -4.51 0.70
CA GLY A 347 -2.17 -3.43 -0.01
C GLY A 347 -0.93 -2.89 0.70
N LEU A 348 -0.39 -1.79 0.15
CA LEU A 348 0.66 -1.00 0.77
C LEU A 348 0.11 -0.22 1.98
N SER A 349 0.16 -0.82 3.16
CA SER A 349 -0.33 -0.18 4.38
C SER A 349 0.54 -0.46 5.59
N GLN A 350 0.65 0.54 6.47
CA GLN A 350 1.29 0.39 7.77
C GLN A 350 0.60 -0.69 8.61
N GLU A 351 -0.73 -0.82 8.47
CA GLU A 351 -1.51 -1.87 9.12
C GLU A 351 -1.04 -3.27 8.73
N LYS A 352 -0.94 -3.56 7.41
CA LYS A 352 -0.47 -4.87 6.95
C LYS A 352 0.98 -5.14 7.38
N ALA A 353 1.85 -4.14 7.35
CA ALA A 353 3.22 -4.28 7.86
C ALA A 353 3.24 -4.64 9.36
N SER A 354 2.39 -3.97 10.17
CA SER A 354 2.25 -4.24 11.60
C SER A 354 1.71 -5.65 11.87
N VAL A 355 0.58 -6.00 11.25
CA VAL A 355 -0.08 -7.31 11.37
C VAL A 355 0.86 -8.45 11.00
N THR A 356 1.54 -8.35 9.87
CA THR A 356 2.49 -9.40 9.44
C THR A 356 3.70 -9.49 10.36
N GLY A 357 4.15 -8.38 10.93
CA GLY A 357 5.17 -8.36 11.98
C GLY A 357 4.74 -9.12 13.24
N LEU A 358 3.51 -8.90 13.71
CA LEU A 358 2.95 -9.62 14.86
C LEU A 358 2.78 -11.12 14.58
N LEU A 359 2.31 -11.48 13.37
CA LEU A 359 2.19 -12.87 12.93
C LEU A 359 3.57 -13.56 12.88
N ALA A 360 4.59 -12.88 12.34
CA ALA A 360 5.95 -13.39 12.28
C ALA A 360 6.54 -13.57 13.69
N ALA A 361 6.33 -12.61 14.59
CA ALA A 361 6.80 -12.69 15.97
C ALA A 361 6.15 -13.86 16.74
N ASN A 362 4.85 -14.08 16.58
CA ASN A 362 4.16 -15.22 17.19
C ASN A 362 4.65 -16.57 16.62
N ALA A 363 4.89 -16.65 15.31
CA ALA A 363 5.43 -17.84 14.67
C ALA A 363 6.87 -18.13 15.13
N ALA A 364 7.70 -17.08 15.22
CA ALA A 364 9.06 -17.14 15.77
C ALA A 364 9.07 -17.64 17.21
N ALA A 365 8.25 -17.06 18.09
CA ALA A 365 8.13 -17.49 19.48
C ALA A 365 7.69 -18.97 19.57
N SER A 366 6.68 -19.35 18.79
CA SER A 366 6.17 -20.72 18.75
C SER A 366 7.24 -21.73 18.31
N SER A 367 8.09 -21.36 17.34
CA SER A 367 9.19 -22.22 16.86
C SER A 367 10.24 -22.51 17.93
N LEU A 368 10.35 -21.65 18.94
CA LEU A 368 11.21 -21.82 20.11
C LEU A 368 10.51 -22.49 21.29
N GLY A 369 9.27 -22.96 21.11
CA GLY A 369 8.45 -23.52 22.19
C GLY A 369 7.96 -22.46 23.19
N LEU A 370 8.04 -21.18 22.84
CA LEU A 370 7.50 -20.08 23.65
C LEU A 370 6.03 -19.88 23.33
N LYS A 371 5.24 -19.47 24.32
CA LYS A 371 3.83 -19.16 24.13
C LYS A 371 3.68 -17.84 23.36
N SER A 372 2.94 -17.85 22.25
CA SER A 372 2.52 -16.64 21.54
C SER A 372 1.79 -15.68 22.49
N GLN A 373 2.23 -14.42 22.53
CA GLN A 373 1.79 -13.46 23.54
C GLN A 373 0.77 -12.45 23.01
N VAL A 374 0.73 -12.20 21.69
CA VAL A 374 -0.08 -11.10 21.14
C VAL A 374 -1.17 -11.62 20.23
N GLU A 375 -2.39 -11.25 20.58
CA GLU A 375 -3.59 -11.47 19.77
C GLU A 375 -3.57 -10.53 18.56
N VAL A 376 -3.78 -11.09 17.38
CA VAL A 376 -3.89 -10.32 16.14
C VAL A 376 -5.37 -10.20 15.81
N LEU A 377 -5.90 -8.98 15.89
CA LEU A 377 -7.34 -8.72 15.75
C LEU A 377 -7.78 -8.84 14.29
N PRO A 378 -8.86 -9.57 13.99
CA PRO A 378 -9.34 -9.70 12.63
C PRO A 378 -9.83 -8.36 12.07
N VAL A 379 -9.82 -8.24 10.74
CA VAL A 379 -10.45 -7.10 10.06
C VAL A 379 -11.97 -7.12 10.26
N GLU A 380 -12.60 -5.95 10.13
CA GLU A 380 -14.05 -5.83 10.22
C GLU A 380 -14.76 -6.75 9.22
N GLU A 381 -15.83 -7.40 9.68
CA GLU A 381 -16.66 -8.24 8.82
C GLU A 381 -17.40 -7.42 7.76
N ASP A 382 -17.72 -8.07 6.65
CA ASP A 382 -18.52 -7.44 5.60
C ASP A 382 -19.92 -7.11 6.13
N GLU A 383 -20.45 -5.93 5.76
CA GLU A 383 -21.85 -5.57 6.05
C GLU A 383 -22.80 -6.66 5.52
N ALA A 384 -23.88 -6.97 6.24
CA ALA A 384 -24.71 -8.15 5.96
C ALA A 384 -25.20 -8.26 4.50
N HIS A 385 -25.56 -7.13 3.85
CA HIS A 385 -25.97 -7.13 2.44
C HIS A 385 -24.79 -7.32 1.48
N ILE A 386 -23.58 -6.94 1.85
CA ILE A 386 -22.36 -7.22 1.09
C ILE A 386 -22.03 -8.71 1.19
N ALA A 387 -22.02 -9.28 2.41
CA ALA A 387 -21.82 -10.70 2.63
C ALA A 387 -22.85 -11.56 1.86
N ALA A 388 -24.13 -11.21 1.93
CA ALA A 388 -25.20 -11.91 1.21
C ALA A 388 -25.00 -11.86 -0.32
N ARG A 389 -24.62 -10.69 -0.86
CA ARG A 389 -24.36 -10.54 -2.30
C ARG A 389 -23.15 -11.36 -2.75
N LYS A 390 -22.08 -11.39 -1.97
CA LYS A 390 -20.89 -12.22 -2.23
C LYS A 390 -21.24 -13.70 -2.28
N SER A 391 -22.00 -14.19 -1.30
CA SER A 391 -22.46 -15.59 -1.28
C SER A 391 -23.34 -15.93 -2.49
N ALA A 392 -24.24 -15.03 -2.89
CA ALA A 392 -25.05 -15.20 -4.10
C ALA A 392 -24.18 -15.25 -5.38
N ALA A 393 -23.21 -14.33 -5.51
CA ALA A 393 -22.29 -14.29 -6.65
C ALA A 393 -21.42 -15.56 -6.72
N GLN A 394 -20.90 -16.03 -5.58
CA GLN A 394 -20.14 -17.28 -5.50
C GLN A 394 -20.98 -18.48 -5.94
N THR A 395 -22.23 -18.57 -5.47
CA THR A 395 -23.17 -19.63 -5.88
C THR A 395 -23.45 -19.60 -7.38
N LEU A 396 -23.69 -18.41 -7.94
CA LEU A 396 -23.93 -18.24 -9.38
C LEU A 396 -22.71 -18.65 -10.21
N ARG A 397 -21.50 -18.29 -9.76
CA ARG A 397 -20.25 -18.70 -10.42
C ARG A 397 -20.04 -20.20 -10.38
N GLN A 398 -20.27 -20.84 -9.24
CA GLN A 398 -20.16 -22.29 -9.12
C GLN A 398 -21.13 -23.00 -10.07
N ALA A 399 -22.37 -22.51 -10.17
CA ALA A 399 -23.34 -23.00 -11.14
C ALA A 399 -22.87 -22.78 -12.58
N ALA A 400 -22.42 -21.57 -12.93
CA ALA A 400 -21.91 -21.25 -14.27
C ALA A 400 -20.71 -22.13 -14.66
N ARG A 401 -19.78 -22.37 -13.72
CA ARG A 401 -18.62 -23.26 -13.91
C ARG A 401 -19.07 -24.70 -14.20
N ALA A 402 -20.13 -25.18 -13.54
CA ALA A 402 -20.70 -26.49 -13.84
C ALA A 402 -21.24 -26.61 -15.27
N PHE A 403 -21.63 -25.49 -15.89
CA PHE A 403 -22.03 -25.40 -17.30
C PHE A 403 -20.88 -25.01 -18.25
N GLY A 404 -19.63 -25.02 -17.78
CA GLY A 404 -18.45 -24.69 -18.59
C GLY A 404 -18.22 -23.19 -18.83
N LEU A 405 -19.02 -22.32 -18.21
CA LEU A 405 -18.86 -20.87 -18.30
C LEU A 405 -17.89 -20.38 -17.23
N ARG A 406 -16.70 -19.93 -17.65
CA ARG A 406 -15.71 -19.29 -16.78
C ARG A 406 -15.67 -17.80 -17.07
N SER A 407 -16.10 -17.00 -16.11
CA SER A 407 -15.92 -15.55 -16.15
C SER A 407 -15.80 -15.02 -14.74
N PRO A 408 -14.80 -14.17 -14.46
CA PRO A 408 -14.68 -13.53 -13.15
C PRO A 408 -15.79 -12.50 -12.90
N PHE A 409 -16.50 -12.08 -13.94
CA PHE A 409 -17.54 -11.05 -13.91
C PHE A 409 -18.97 -11.60 -13.81
N LEU A 410 -19.12 -12.93 -13.72
CA LEU A 410 -20.39 -13.62 -13.48
C LEU A 410 -20.78 -13.58 -12.01
#